data_AF-A0A8J8P685-F1
#
_entry.id   AF-A0A8J8P685-F1
#
_cell.length_a   1.000
_cell.length_b   1.000
_cell.length_c   1.000
_cell.angle_alpha   90.00
_cell.angle_beta   90.00
_cell.angle_gamma   90.00
#
_symmetry.space_group_name_H-M   'P 1'
#
loop_
_entity.id
_entity.type
_entity.pdbx_description
1 polymer ?
#
loop_
_entity_poly.entity_id
_entity_poly.type
_entity_poly.pdbx_seq_one_letter_code
_entity_poly.pdbx_strand_id
1 'polypeptide(L)'
;MPITLAKWSILSTTLVFLKDYPSFQLMIIQFILFASQVLIIIGKPLDSRLENNITLFNELMTSLFLYGLFTLTDSMGRNESKVECGLAMLYLVFFTISVNMFKVLVQLILMINFRILFKKLTRKSKDKVISHKPSELIATSNLSLIQKAHNKMALRQLSTVSIMAPPDNASFNAVFSMRQMQY
;
A
#
# COMPACT_ATOMS: atom_id res chain seq x y z
N MET A 1 16.59 6.57 -12.74
CA MET A 1 15.86 7.63 -13.46
C MET A 1 16.73 8.70 -14.13
N PRO A 2 17.76 9.31 -13.50
CA PRO A 2 18.54 10.37 -14.16
C PRO A 2 19.44 9.85 -15.30
N ILE A 3 20.03 8.66 -15.15
CA ILE A 3 20.92 8.05 -16.15
C ILE A 3 20.17 7.72 -17.45
N THR A 4 18.93 7.23 -17.35
CA THR A 4 18.08 6.96 -18.51
C THR A 4 17.73 8.24 -19.27
N LEU A 5 17.39 9.32 -18.57
CA LEU A 5 17.10 10.63 -19.18
C LEU A 5 18.33 11.20 -19.90
N ALA A 6 19.50 11.12 -19.27
CA ALA A 6 20.76 11.54 -19.88
C ALA A 6 21.09 10.73 -21.15
N LYS A 7 20.90 9.40 -21.12
CA LYS A 7 21.09 8.53 -22.29
C LYS A 7 20.25 9.00 -23.48
N TRP A 8 18.97 9.25 -23.25
CA TRP A 8 18.04 9.67 -24.30
C TRP A 8 18.31 11.09 -24.80
N SER A 9 18.74 11.99 -23.90
CA SER A 9 19.13 13.35 -24.29
C SER A 9 20.37 13.35 -25.20
N ILE A 10 21.41 12.60 -24.83
CA ILE A 10 22.65 12.49 -25.61
C ILE A 10 22.36 11.84 -26.97
N LEU A 11 21.54 10.78 -26.98
CA LEU A 11 21.12 10.12 -28.22
C LEU A 11 20.36 11.09 -29.13
N SER A 12 19.38 11.83 -28.59
CA SER A 12 18.61 12.80 -29.36
C SER A 12 19.50 13.87 -29.99
N THR A 13 20.43 14.45 -29.21
CA THR A 13 21.41 15.41 -29.73
C THR A 13 22.29 14.82 -30.81
N THR A 14 22.79 13.59 -30.61
CA THR A 14 23.63 12.88 -31.59
C THR A 14 22.87 12.63 -32.90
N LEU A 15 21.59 12.26 -32.82
CA LEU A 15 20.73 12.06 -33.98
C LEU A 15 20.52 13.35 -34.77
N VAL A 16 20.38 14.50 -34.11
CA VAL A 16 20.25 15.81 -34.79
C VAL A 16 21.50 16.13 -35.63
N PHE A 17 22.69 15.83 -35.13
CA PHE A 17 23.94 16.05 -35.88
C PHE A 17 24.17 15.05 -37.02
N LEU A 18 23.53 13.88 -36.98
CA LEU A 18 23.63 12.82 -38.00
C LEU A 18 22.46 12.82 -38.98
N LYS A 19 21.71 13.93 -39.08
CA LYS A 19 20.49 14.04 -39.91
C LYS A 19 20.66 13.56 -41.35
N ASP A 20 21.81 13.83 -41.96
CA ASP A 20 22.06 13.52 -43.37
C ASP A 20 22.39 12.03 -43.61
N TYR A 21 22.55 11.24 -42.54
CA TYR A 21 22.93 9.83 -42.59
C TYR A 21 21.92 8.94 -41.83
N PRO A 22 20.70 8.75 -42.38
CA PRO A 22 19.62 8.01 -41.70
C PRO A 22 20.01 6.56 -41.39
N SER A 23 20.78 5.90 -42.26
CA SER A 23 21.26 4.53 -42.02
C SER A 23 22.21 4.45 -40.81
N PHE A 24 23.07 5.45 -40.63
CA PHE A 24 23.95 5.54 -39.45
C PHE A 24 23.18 5.84 -38.17
N GLN A 25 22.14 6.69 -38.24
CA GLN A 25 21.24 6.94 -37.13
C GLN A 25 20.56 5.65 -36.64
N LEU A 26 20.00 4.87 -37.57
CA LEU A 26 19.36 3.58 -37.26
C LEU A 26 20.37 2.60 -36.64
N MET A 27 21.59 2.53 -37.17
CA MET A 27 22.65 1.65 -36.65
C MET A 27 23.05 2.01 -35.21
N ILE A 28 23.21 3.30 -34.89
CA ILE A 28 23.55 3.76 -33.54
C ILE A 28 22.43 3.43 -32.55
N ILE A 29 21.17 3.68 -32.94
CA ILE A 29 20.02 3.33 -32.09
C ILE A 29 19.99 1.82 -31.83
N GLN A 30 20.19 1.02 -32.88
CA GLN A 30 20.22 -0.44 -32.79
C GLN A 30 21.31 -0.94 -31.84
N PHE A 31 22.51 -0.35 -31.88
CA PHE A 31 23.60 -0.69 -30.97
C PHE A 31 23.27 -0.34 -29.50
N ILE A 32 22.65 0.81 -29.26
CA ILE A 32 22.22 1.23 -27.92
C ILE A 32 21.15 0.30 -27.36
N LEU A 33 20.20 -0.14 -28.19
CA LEU A 33 19.17 -1.11 -27.79
C LEU A 33 19.79 -2.47 -27.46
N PHE A 34 20.72 -2.95 -28.28
CA PHE A 34 21.45 -4.19 -28.01
C PHE A 34 22.22 -4.10 -26.69
N ALA A 35 22.94 -2.99 -26.44
CA ALA A 35 23.61 -2.76 -25.17
C ALA A 35 22.62 -2.70 -23.99
N SER A 36 21.44 -2.10 -24.17
CA SER A 36 20.34 -2.10 -23.18
C SER A 36 19.88 -3.52 -22.85
N GLN A 37 19.66 -4.36 -23.86
CA GLN A 37 19.24 -5.76 -23.69
C GLN A 37 20.31 -6.58 -22.94
N VAL A 38 21.58 -6.43 -23.29
CA VAL A 38 22.70 -7.08 -22.59
C VAL A 38 22.75 -6.64 -21.13
N LEU A 39 22.55 -5.35 -20.85
CA LEU A 39 22.48 -4.84 -19.47
C LEU A 39 21.28 -5.39 -18.69
N ILE A 40 20.14 -5.63 -19.33
CA ILE A 40 18.96 -6.23 -18.68
C ILE A 40 19.17 -7.72 -18.37
N ILE A 41 19.91 -8.43 -19.23
CA ILE A 41 20.20 -9.86 -19.06
C ILE A 41 21.29 -10.09 -18.02
N ILE A 42 22.36 -9.29 -18.04
CA ILE A 42 23.54 -9.44 -17.17
C ILE A 42 23.39 -8.64 -15.88
N GLY A 43 22.70 -7.49 -15.93
CA GLY A 43 22.47 -6.63 -14.78
C GLY A 43 21.44 -7.20 -13.81
N LYS A 44 21.44 -6.68 -12.58
CA LYS A 44 20.47 -7.06 -11.54
C LYS A 44 19.04 -6.95 -12.09
N PRO A 45 18.20 -7.99 -11.98
CA PRO A 45 16.83 -7.94 -12.47
C PRO A 45 16.06 -6.81 -11.77
N LEU A 46 15.19 -6.15 -12.52
CA LEU A 46 14.18 -5.21 -11.97
C LEU A 46 13.35 -5.89 -10.88
N ASP A 47 12.58 -5.08 -10.14
CA ASP A 47 11.83 -5.46 -8.92
C ASP A 47 10.99 -6.75 -9.05
N SER A 48 10.60 -7.17 -10.27
CA SER A 48 10.00 -8.48 -10.51
C SER A 48 10.49 -9.15 -11.81
N ARG A 49 10.53 -10.49 -11.83
CA ARG A 49 10.86 -11.29 -13.03
C ARG A 49 9.94 -10.96 -14.22
N LEU A 50 8.65 -10.72 -13.95
CA LEU A 50 7.66 -10.36 -14.96
C LEU A 50 8.01 -9.01 -15.61
N GLU A 51 8.40 -8.03 -14.80
CA GLU A 51 8.79 -6.71 -15.28
C GLU A 51 10.08 -6.73 -16.10
N ASN A 52 11.05 -7.56 -15.70
CA ASN A 52 12.28 -7.75 -16.47
C ASN A 52 11.98 -8.38 -17.85
N ASN A 53 11.14 -9.42 -17.87
CA ASN A 53 10.76 -10.10 -19.11
C ASN A 53 9.97 -9.18 -20.06
N ILE A 54 9.06 -8.37 -19.54
CA ILE A 54 8.29 -7.43 -20.36
C ILE A 54 9.18 -6.29 -20.87
N THR A 55 10.11 -5.81 -20.05
CA THR A 55 11.07 -4.79 -20.48
C THR A 55 11.97 -5.34 -21.58
N LEU A 56 12.50 -6.55 -21.43
CA LEU A 56 13.28 -7.23 -22.46
C LEU A 56 12.46 -7.46 -23.75
N PHE A 57 11.20 -7.88 -23.61
CA PHE A 57 10.29 -8.04 -24.74
C PHE A 57 10.09 -6.71 -25.50
N ASN A 58 9.82 -5.62 -24.79
CA ASN A 58 9.63 -4.31 -25.41
C ASN A 58 10.91 -3.83 -26.13
N GLU A 59 12.09 -4.04 -25.53
CA GLU A 59 13.38 -3.73 -26.17
C GLU A 59 13.64 -4.59 -27.42
N LEU A 60 13.28 -5.88 -27.39
CA LEU A 60 13.37 -6.78 -28.56
C LEU A 60 12.41 -6.36 -29.68
N MET A 61 11.17 -6.02 -29.36
CA MET A 61 10.19 -5.54 -30.33
C MET A 61 10.63 -4.24 -30.99
N THR A 62 11.21 -3.32 -30.21
CA THR A 62 11.76 -2.06 -30.73
C THR A 62 12.93 -2.32 -31.68
N SER A 63 13.82 -3.26 -31.33
CA SER A 63 14.92 -3.72 -32.19
C SER A 63 14.42 -4.35 -33.50
N LEU A 64 13.38 -5.18 -33.46
CA LEU A 64 12.75 -5.76 -34.65
C LEU A 64 12.13 -4.69 -35.55
N PHE A 65 11.51 -3.67 -34.94
CA PHE A 65 10.92 -2.56 -35.68
C PHE A 65 11.98 -1.73 -36.41
N LEU A 66 13.08 -1.40 -35.74
CA LEU A 66 14.22 -0.69 -36.33
C LEU A 66 14.90 -1.50 -37.43
N TYR A 67 15.06 -2.81 -37.24
CA TYR A 67 15.56 -3.70 -38.28
C TYR A 67 14.64 -3.69 -39.51
N GLY A 68 13.33 -3.78 -39.32
CA GLY A 68 12.36 -3.65 -40.41
C GLY A 68 12.51 -2.31 -41.15
N LEU A 69 12.66 -1.20 -40.41
CA LEU A 69 12.83 0.14 -41.00
C LEU A 69 14.13 0.24 -41.78
N PHE A 70 15.21 -0.34 -41.25
CA PHE A 70 16.48 -0.41 -41.95
C PHE A 70 16.36 -1.16 -43.28
N THR A 71 15.71 -2.33 -43.28
CA THR A 71 15.48 -3.11 -44.51
C THR A 71 14.62 -2.36 -45.54
N LEU A 72 13.62 -1.58 -45.09
CA LEU A 72 12.82 -0.73 -45.97
C LEU A 72 13.62 0.42 -46.60
N THR A 73 14.52 1.01 -45.80
CA THR A 73 15.32 2.17 -46.22
C THR A 73 16.33 1.80 -47.30
N ASP A 74 16.87 0.57 -47.24
CA ASP A 74 17.96 0.13 -48.12
C ASP A 74 17.48 -0.68 -49.35
N SER A 75 16.32 -1.36 -49.28
CA SER A 75 16.02 -2.47 -50.22
C SER A 75 14.84 -2.34 -51.18
N MET A 76 14.08 -1.23 -51.25
CA MET A 76 12.78 -1.28 -51.97
C MET A 76 12.60 -0.30 -53.13
N GLY A 77 13.02 -0.76 -54.31
CA GLY A 77 12.60 -0.22 -55.61
C GLY A 77 11.21 -0.67 -56.07
N ARG A 78 10.58 -1.67 -55.41
CA ARG A 78 9.23 -2.17 -55.74
C ARG A 78 8.20 -1.72 -54.69
N ASN A 79 7.04 -1.26 -55.15
CA ASN A 79 5.99 -0.70 -54.29
C ASN A 79 5.27 -1.76 -53.44
N GLU A 80 5.10 -2.99 -53.94
CA GLU A 80 4.38 -4.06 -53.24
C GLU A 80 5.06 -4.44 -51.92
N SER A 81 6.38 -4.60 -51.93
CA SER A 81 7.16 -4.97 -50.76
C SER A 81 7.12 -3.90 -49.65
N LYS A 82 6.92 -2.62 -50.00
CA LYS A 82 6.77 -1.52 -49.03
C LYS A 82 5.47 -1.64 -48.24
N VAL A 83 4.39 -2.04 -48.91
CA VAL A 83 3.08 -2.21 -48.29
C VAL A 83 3.11 -3.39 -47.31
N GLU A 84 3.67 -4.52 -47.72
CA GLU A 84 3.79 -5.71 -46.86
C GLU A 84 4.63 -5.43 -45.62
N CYS A 85 5.75 -4.72 -45.76
CA CYS A 85 6.59 -4.36 -44.62
C CYS A 85 5.90 -3.36 -43.69
N GLY A 86 5.18 -2.37 -44.24
CA GLY A 86 4.37 -1.45 -43.44
C GLY A 86 3.27 -2.16 -42.64
N LEU A 87 2.62 -3.16 -43.23
CA LEU A 87 1.65 -4.01 -42.53
C LEU A 87 2.32 -4.85 -41.44
N ALA A 88 3.49 -5.44 -41.70
CA ALA A 88 4.25 -6.19 -40.70
C ALA A 88 4.61 -5.32 -39.49
N MET A 89 5.04 -4.07 -39.72
CA MET A 89 5.28 -3.10 -38.66
C MET A 89 4.04 -2.78 -37.84
N LEU A 90 2.89 -2.60 -38.50
CA LEU A 90 1.61 -2.33 -37.84
C LEU A 90 1.20 -3.51 -36.93
N TYR A 91 1.39 -4.76 -37.39
CA TYR A 91 1.17 -5.95 -36.58
C TYR A 91 2.11 -6.02 -35.36
N LEU A 92 3.39 -5.67 -35.51
CA LEU A 92 4.34 -5.61 -34.39
C LEU A 92 3.91 -4.58 -33.33
N VAL A 93 3.40 -3.43 -33.75
CA VAL A 93 2.86 -2.41 -32.85
C VAL A 93 1.64 -2.93 -32.09
N PHE A 94 0.67 -3.51 -32.78
CA PHE A 94 -0.52 -4.09 -32.14
C PHE A 94 -0.17 -5.21 -31.16
N PHE A 95 0.80 -6.05 -31.49
CA PHE A 95 1.27 -7.10 -30.60
C PHE A 95 1.92 -6.52 -29.34
N THR A 96 2.76 -5.50 -29.50
CA THR A 96 3.39 -4.78 -28.38
C THR A 96 2.35 -4.14 -27.46
N ILE A 97 1.34 -3.48 -28.02
CA ILE A 97 0.23 -2.90 -27.25
C ILE A 97 -0.51 -4.00 -26.48
N SER A 98 -0.81 -5.12 -27.13
CA SER A 98 -1.55 -6.24 -26.54
C SER A 98 -0.83 -6.83 -25.32
N VAL A 99 0.49 -7.05 -25.41
CA VAL A 99 1.30 -7.56 -24.29
C VAL A 99 1.35 -6.57 -23.13
N ASN A 100 1.49 -5.28 -23.41
CA ASN A 100 1.50 -4.25 -22.35
C ASN A 100 0.12 -4.08 -21.70
N MET A 101 -0.97 -4.17 -22.47
CA MET A 101 -2.33 -4.17 -21.94
C MET A 101 -2.58 -5.40 -21.05
N PHE A 102 -2.04 -6.56 -21.42
CA PHE A 102 -2.09 -7.75 -20.57
C PHE A 102 -1.36 -7.55 -19.24
N LYS A 103 -0.19 -6.89 -19.22
CA LYS A 103 0.51 -6.51 -17.97
C LYS A 103 -0.39 -5.69 -17.06
N VAL A 104 -1.03 -4.65 -17.60
CA VAL A 104 -1.93 -3.77 -16.85
C VAL A 104 -3.10 -4.57 -16.28
N LEU A 105 -3.69 -5.46 -17.08
CA LEU A 105 -4.79 -6.32 -16.64
C LEU A 105 -4.38 -7.21 -15.46
N VAL A 106 -3.21 -7.86 -15.53
CA VAL A 106 -2.68 -8.71 -14.45
C VAL A 106 -2.46 -7.90 -13.17
N GLN A 107 -1.85 -6.72 -13.27
CA GLN A 107 -1.66 -5.84 -12.12
C GLN A 107 -2.99 -5.40 -11.49
N LEU A 108 -3.99 -5.12 -12.32
CA LEU A 108 -5.33 -4.72 -11.88
C LEU A 108 -6.03 -5.86 -11.12
N ILE A 109 -5.94 -7.09 -11.61
CA ILE A 109 -6.46 -8.29 -10.93
C ILE A 109 -5.77 -8.48 -9.57
N LEU A 110 -4.44 -8.38 -9.53
CA LEU A 110 -3.68 -8.50 -8.28
C LEU A 110 -4.08 -7.41 -7.27
N MET A 111 -4.27 -6.18 -7.72
CA MET A 111 -4.71 -5.07 -6.87
C MET A 111 -6.12 -5.30 -6.30
N ILE A 112 -7.05 -5.82 -7.11
CA ILE A 112 -8.41 -6.17 -6.65
C ILE A 112 -8.32 -7.28 -5.58
N ASN A 113 -7.59 -8.35 -5.85
CA ASN A 113 -7.42 -9.46 -4.91
C ASN A 113 -6.79 -9.00 -3.59
N PHE A 114 -5.77 -8.14 -3.66
CA PHE A 114 -5.14 -7.57 -2.48
C PHE A 114 -6.11 -6.70 -1.67
N ARG A 115 -6.93 -5.87 -2.32
CA ARG A 115 -7.98 -5.08 -1.64
C ARG A 115 -9.00 -5.97 -0.93
N ILE A 116 -9.43 -7.07 -1.55
CA ILE A 116 -10.35 -8.03 -0.94
C ILE A 116 -9.71 -8.70 0.29
N LEU A 117 -8.45 -9.13 0.17
CA LEU A 117 -7.71 -9.74 1.27
C LEU A 117 -7.55 -8.76 2.45
N PHE A 118 -7.20 -7.51 2.16
CA PHE A 118 -7.03 -6.45 3.17
C PHE A 118 -8.34 -6.12 3.88
N LYS A 119 -9.47 -6.09 3.15
CA LYS A 119 -10.80 -5.91 3.73
C LYS A 119 -11.20 -7.06 4.65
N LYS A 120 -10.77 -8.30 4.36
CA LYS A 120 -11.00 -9.46 5.24
C LYS A 120 -10.15 -9.39 6.52
N LEU A 121 -8.88 -8.98 6.42
CA LEU A 121 -7.97 -8.86 7.57
C LEU A 121 -8.41 -7.75 8.53
N THR A 122 -8.83 -6.59 8.00
CA THR A 122 -9.35 -5.48 8.81
C THR A 122 -10.66 -5.80 9.51
N ARG A 123 -11.56 -6.58 8.88
CA ARG A 123 -12.78 -7.11 9.55
C ARG A 123 -12.44 -8.07 10.68
N LYS A 124 -11.57 -9.06 10.45
CA LYS A 124 -11.11 -9.99 11.50
C LYS A 124 -10.46 -9.28 12.69
N SER A 125 -9.72 -8.20 12.47
CA SER A 125 -9.13 -7.40 13.54
C SER A 125 -10.19 -6.68 14.38
N LYS A 126 -11.26 -6.17 13.76
CA LYS A 126 -12.37 -5.54 14.50
C LYS A 126 -13.16 -6.56 15.32
N ASP A 127 -13.42 -7.75 14.77
CA ASP A 127 -14.15 -8.80 15.48
C ASP A 127 -13.38 -9.34 16.70
N LYS A 128 -12.04 -9.45 16.61
CA LYS A 128 -11.19 -9.80 17.77
C LYS A 128 -11.20 -8.74 18.88
N VAL A 129 -11.28 -7.45 18.54
CA VAL A 129 -11.33 -6.37 19.53
C VAL A 129 -12.70 -6.30 20.23
N ILE A 130 -13.78 -6.66 19.53
CA ILE A 130 -15.13 -6.69 20.12
C ILE A 130 -15.32 -7.94 21.00
N SER A 131 -14.74 -9.09 20.63
CA SER A 131 -14.85 -10.32 21.41
C SER A 131 -14.12 -10.30 22.76
N HIS A 132 -13.11 -9.44 22.95
CA HIS A 132 -12.41 -9.30 24.23
C HIS A 132 -13.02 -8.27 25.18
N LYS A 133 -14.04 -7.51 24.75
CA LYS A 133 -14.72 -6.49 25.56
C LYS A 133 -16.04 -6.87 26.28
N PRO A 134 -16.68 -8.04 26.10
CA PRO A 134 -17.95 -8.29 26.79
C PRO A 134 -17.76 -8.57 28.30
N SER A 135 -16.56 -8.91 28.77
CA SER A 135 -16.32 -9.25 30.18
C SER A 135 -16.19 -8.04 31.11
N GLU A 136 -15.61 -6.93 30.64
CA GLU A 136 -15.42 -5.72 31.47
C GLU A 136 -16.72 -4.90 31.64
N LEU A 137 -17.60 -4.90 30.63
CA LEU A 137 -18.88 -4.19 30.70
C LEU A 137 -19.88 -4.88 31.64
N ILE A 138 -19.85 -6.21 31.72
CA ILE A 138 -20.69 -6.98 32.65
C ILE A 138 -20.15 -6.86 34.08
N ALA A 139 -18.82 -6.85 34.26
CA ALA A 139 -18.21 -6.65 35.58
C ALA A 139 -18.50 -5.25 36.15
N THR A 140 -18.42 -4.21 35.32
CA THR A 140 -18.72 -2.82 35.72
C THR A 140 -20.22 -2.57 35.94
N SER A 141 -21.10 -3.18 35.14
CA SER A 141 -22.55 -3.10 35.39
C SER A 141 -22.93 -3.75 36.72
N ASN A 142 -22.34 -4.91 37.03
CA ASN A 142 -22.62 -5.63 38.28
C ASN A 142 -22.06 -4.90 39.51
N LEU A 143 -20.86 -4.30 39.41
CA LEU A 143 -20.29 -3.45 40.47
C LEU A 143 -21.17 -2.23 40.76
N SER A 144 -21.70 -1.57 39.73
CA SER A 144 -22.59 -0.41 39.91
C SER A 144 -23.93 -0.78 40.55
N LEU A 145 -24.45 -1.99 40.26
CA LEU A 145 -25.67 -2.52 40.87
C LEU A 145 -25.45 -2.90 42.34
N ILE A 146 -24.32 -3.53 42.67
CA ILE A 146 -23.94 -3.88 44.04
C ILE A 146 -23.75 -2.60 44.88
N GLN A 147 -23.11 -1.57 44.33
CA GLN A 147 -22.87 -0.31 45.03
C GLN A 147 -24.18 0.46 45.28
N LYS A 148 -25.13 0.43 44.34
CA LYS A 148 -26.49 0.99 44.56
C LYS A 148 -27.27 0.22 45.63
N ALA A 149 -27.16 -1.11 45.68
CA ALA A 149 -27.79 -1.92 46.71
C ALA A 149 -27.20 -1.62 48.10
N HIS A 150 -25.87 -1.49 48.19
CA HIS A 150 -25.17 -1.20 49.44
C HIS A 150 -25.54 0.19 49.99
N ASN A 151 -25.60 1.21 49.12
CA ASN A 151 -26.03 2.56 49.51
C ASN A 151 -27.49 2.58 49.99
N LYS A 152 -28.38 1.80 49.38
CA LYS A 152 -29.78 1.67 49.83
C LYS A 152 -29.89 0.99 51.20
N MET A 153 -28.99 0.05 51.51
CA MET A 153 -28.94 -0.64 52.80
C MET A 153 -28.38 0.27 53.90
N ALA A 154 -27.32 1.04 53.61
CA ALA A 154 -26.75 2.03 54.53
C ALA A 154 -27.76 3.15 54.89
N LEU A 155 -28.54 3.63 53.90
CA LEU A 155 -29.63 4.58 54.14
C LEU A 155 -30.72 4.02 55.07
N ARG A 156 -31.02 2.71 54.97
CA ARG A 156 -31.99 2.05 55.88
C ARG A 156 -31.45 1.92 57.30
N GLN A 157 -30.15 1.67 57.47
CA GLN A 157 -29.50 1.63 58.78
C GLN A 157 -29.44 3.01 59.45
N LEU A 158 -29.14 4.06 58.69
CA LEU A 158 -29.21 5.44 59.20
C LEU A 158 -30.64 5.85 59.60
N SER A 159 -31.66 5.43 58.85
CA SER A 159 -33.06 5.71 59.22
C SER A 159 -33.56 4.91 60.43
N THR A 160 -32.96 3.76 60.75
CA THR A 160 -33.34 2.96 61.92
C THR A 160 -32.64 3.42 63.20
N VAL A 161 -31.44 3.99 63.10
CA VAL A 161 -30.74 4.62 64.24
C VAL A 161 -31.42 5.93 64.67
N SER A 162 -32.08 6.65 63.76
CA SER A 162 -32.81 7.89 64.08
C SER A 162 -34.13 7.69 64.86
N ILE A 163 -34.59 6.45 65.08
CA ILE A 163 -35.85 6.15 65.78
C ILE A 163 -35.61 5.67 67.23
N MET A 164 -34.35 5.49 67.66
CA MET A 164 -33.98 5.21 69.06
C MET A 164 -33.24 6.41 69.67
N ALA A 165 -33.89 7.58 69.70
CA ALA A 165 -33.50 8.65 70.61
C ALA A 165 -34.46 8.60 71.83
N PRO A 166 -33.98 8.29 73.05
CA PRO A 166 -34.82 8.34 74.24
C PRO A 166 -35.10 9.80 74.64
N PRO A 167 -36.26 10.09 75.26
CA PRO A 167 -36.66 11.44 75.63
C PRO A 167 -36.02 11.87 76.96
N ASP A 168 -35.74 13.18 77.03
CA ASP A 168 -35.71 14.08 78.19
C ASP A 168 -34.82 13.74 79.40
N ASN A 169 -33.84 14.61 79.71
CA ASN A 169 -34.00 15.59 80.79
C ASN A 169 -32.74 16.42 81.09
N ALA A 170 -33.01 17.62 81.58
CA ALA A 170 -32.11 18.71 81.87
C ALA A 170 -31.13 18.47 83.04
N SER A 171 -30.04 19.25 82.99
CA SER A 171 -29.19 19.74 84.08
C SER A 171 -28.48 18.72 84.98
N PHE A 172 -27.14 18.76 85.01
CA PHE A 172 -26.40 18.94 86.27
C PHE A 172 -24.95 19.36 86.00
N ASN A 173 -24.54 20.45 86.66
CA ASN A 173 -23.22 21.05 86.65
C ASN A 173 -22.18 20.18 87.37
N ALA A 174 -20.94 20.28 86.88
CA ALA A 174 -19.67 20.40 87.61
C ALA A 174 -19.46 19.55 88.88
N VAL A 175 -18.56 18.57 88.82
CA VAL A 175 -17.78 18.10 89.98
C VAL A 175 -16.40 17.61 89.51
N PHE A 176 -15.37 18.34 89.94
CA PHE A 176 -14.00 17.91 90.30
C PHE A 176 -13.13 17.25 89.21
N SER A 177 -12.05 17.86 88.74
CA SER A 177 -10.83 18.29 89.44
C SER A 177 -10.01 17.15 90.06
N MET A 178 -8.70 17.27 89.81
CA MET A 178 -7.57 16.70 90.55
C MET A 178 -7.12 15.26 90.26
N ARG A 179 -5.81 15.19 89.94
CA ARG A 179 -4.79 14.27 90.49
C ARG A 179 -4.89 12.81 90.00
N GLN A 180 -3.82 12.11 89.61
CA GLN A 180 -2.37 12.16 89.85
C GLN A 180 -1.69 11.44 88.65
N MET A 181 -0.52 11.85 88.14
CA MET A 181 0.83 11.51 88.62
C MET A 181 1.15 10.01 88.72
N GLN A 182 2.34 9.66 88.20
CA GLN A 182 3.11 8.39 88.29
C GLN A 182 2.69 7.33 87.26
N TYR A 183 3.53 6.89 86.30
CA TYR A 183 4.99 6.70 86.26
C TYR A 183 5.61 7.15 84.94
#